data_AF-A0A1F6BV24-F1
#
_entry.id   AF-A0A1F6BV24-F1
#
_cell.length_a   1.000
_cell.length_b   1.000
_cell.length_c   1.000
_cell.angle_alpha   90.00
_cell.angle_beta   90.00
_cell.angle_gamma   90.00
#
_symmetry.space_group_name_H-M   'P 1'
#
loop_
_entity.id
_entity.type
_entity.pdbx_description
1 polymer ?
#
loop_
_entity_poly.entity_id
_entity_poly.type
_entity_poly.pdbx_seq_one_letter_code
_entity_poly.pdbx_strand_id
1 'polypeptide(L)'
;MRRYLFFGFGAFLLLFLLRFLFLHQQPRALRKTFSSLRDDREELSRIISSSSEFMKNSVAVSSTISRVFSVKQTLPLPSLLSATSFPVASSLPISSSLLAPQTYIVRPIPVDLRTVVGVQCNFKNGRGDKGLVRGSGVIVSSDGHILTNRHVVDSKWAAGAYEGQGLGEDYILQGCEIRIFPSEQSISSEDRYPYPFFDLNAVSGFQFDFNARLEHLPEEKGLSETELKRLDYAILKITDKNPSKYFSKDIVPIHHAPLLLMSSEQVLQIGKGKRVVIPGYAYQATGDGAFSDYRLLTKDAILSEIYAGDGAFQDIPFILETDVLPDAYSGRSGSPIFYNGYVIGVFQSRIIPKPNVSEYKGNQTSISAIYENLSGKLEDDTSFVFEDVYRPEVQH
;
A
#
# COMPACT_ATOMS: atom_id res chain seq x y z
N MET A 1 -17.27 10.58 -75.99
CA MET A 1 -15.86 10.69 -75.53
C MET A 1 -15.61 12.06 -74.90
N ARG A 2 -15.72 12.18 -73.58
CA ARG A 2 -15.20 13.30 -72.74
C ARG A 2 -15.78 13.12 -71.33
N ARG A 3 -15.16 12.28 -70.49
CA ARG A 3 -15.44 12.22 -69.03
C ARG A 3 -14.39 11.45 -68.22
N TYR A 4 -13.14 11.37 -68.68
CA TYR A 4 -12.03 10.70 -67.98
C TYR A 4 -10.74 11.53 -67.98
N LEU A 5 -10.82 12.80 -67.57
CA LEU A 5 -9.61 13.66 -67.49
C LEU A 5 -9.48 14.52 -66.24
N PHE A 6 -10.40 14.40 -65.26
CA PHE A 6 -10.34 15.21 -64.02
C PHE A 6 -10.01 14.44 -62.74
N PHE A 7 -9.93 13.10 -62.76
CA PHE A 7 -9.60 12.31 -61.57
C PHE A 7 -8.10 11.95 -61.41
N GLY A 8 -7.28 12.16 -62.44
CA GLY A 8 -5.85 11.82 -62.40
C GLY A 8 -4.94 12.89 -61.80
N PHE A 9 -5.32 14.17 -61.86
CA PHE A 9 -4.42 15.28 -61.49
C PHE A 9 -4.39 15.57 -59.99
N GLY A 10 -5.52 15.37 -59.28
CA GLY A 10 -5.61 15.61 -57.83
C GLY A 10 -4.85 14.58 -56.99
N ALA A 11 -4.89 13.30 -57.37
CA ALA A 11 -4.18 12.24 -56.67
C ALA A 11 -2.64 12.34 -56.84
N PHE A 12 -2.18 12.82 -58.00
CA PHE A 12 -0.75 12.98 -58.28
C PHE A 12 -0.15 14.17 -57.50
N LEU A 13 -0.89 15.27 -57.35
CA LEU A 13 -0.46 16.44 -56.58
C LEU A 13 -0.32 16.13 -55.07
N LEU A 14 -1.25 15.33 -54.52
CA LEU A 14 -1.24 14.92 -53.11
C LEU A 14 -0.05 14.00 -52.78
N LEU A 15 0.24 13.05 -53.67
CA LEU A 15 1.39 12.14 -53.52
C LEU A 15 2.74 12.88 -53.69
N PHE A 16 2.79 13.91 -54.55
CA PHE A 16 3.99 14.72 -54.72
C PHE A 16 4.26 15.61 -53.49
N LEU A 17 3.22 16.20 -52.89
CA LEU A 17 3.32 16.99 -51.66
C LEU A 17 3.74 16.14 -50.45
N LEU A 18 3.20 14.92 -50.32
CA LEU A 18 3.57 13.98 -49.25
C LEU A 18 5.03 13.51 -49.38
N ARG A 19 5.52 13.26 -50.61
CA ARG A 19 6.94 12.95 -50.85
C ARG A 19 7.86 14.14 -50.57
N PHE A 20 7.45 15.37 -50.91
CA PHE A 20 8.25 16.57 -50.70
C PHE A 20 8.40 16.91 -49.20
N LEU A 21 7.32 16.71 -48.41
CA LEU A 21 7.35 16.87 -46.95
C LEU A 21 8.22 15.81 -46.26
N PHE A 22 8.23 14.57 -46.73
CA PHE A 22 9.06 13.50 -46.17
C PHE A 22 10.55 13.63 -46.48
N LEU A 23 10.92 14.15 -47.67
CA LEU A 23 12.32 14.26 -48.09
C LEU A 23 13.05 15.49 -47.49
N HIS A 24 12.34 16.53 -47.06
CA HIS A 24 12.97 17.75 -46.53
C HIS A 24 13.02 17.87 -45.00
N GLN A 25 12.27 17.06 -44.23
CA GLN A 25 12.29 17.13 -42.76
C GLN A 25 13.31 16.20 -42.07
N GLN A 26 13.90 15.22 -42.76
CA GLN A 26 14.79 14.23 -42.13
C GLN A 26 16.26 14.63 -41.85
N PRO A 27 16.92 15.62 -42.50
CA PRO A 27 18.35 15.84 -42.24
C PRO A 27 18.66 16.65 -40.96
N ARG A 28 17.66 17.29 -40.31
CA ARG A 28 17.88 18.07 -39.07
C ARG A 28 17.67 17.26 -37.79
N ALA A 29 16.76 16.28 -37.80
CA ALA A 29 16.49 15.42 -36.64
C ALA A 29 17.63 14.42 -36.41
N LEU A 30 18.11 13.76 -37.47
CA LEU A 30 19.21 12.79 -37.38
C LEU A 30 20.54 13.43 -36.95
N ARG A 31 20.84 14.67 -37.37
CA ARG A 31 22.08 15.37 -36.96
C ARG A 31 22.13 15.71 -35.47
N LYS A 32 20.98 15.98 -34.83
CA LYS A 32 20.89 16.21 -33.38
C LYS A 32 21.02 14.91 -32.59
N THR A 33 20.46 13.82 -33.10
CA THR A 33 20.56 12.50 -32.44
C THR A 33 21.99 11.95 -32.49
N PHE A 34 22.73 12.15 -33.60
CA PHE A 34 24.11 11.68 -33.71
C PHE A 34 25.14 12.53 -32.93
N SER A 35 24.88 13.81 -32.64
CA SER A 35 25.76 14.59 -31.76
C SER A 35 25.56 14.20 -30.29
N SER A 36 24.29 14.01 -29.87
CA SER A 36 23.95 13.52 -28.52
C SER A 36 24.58 12.15 -28.23
N LEU A 37 24.49 11.20 -29.17
CA LEU A 37 25.09 9.87 -28.99
C LEU A 37 26.63 9.88 -28.92
N ARG A 38 27.30 10.93 -29.43
CA ARG A 38 28.75 11.07 -29.34
C ARG A 38 29.17 11.66 -28.00
N ASP A 39 28.43 12.64 -27.48
CA ASP A 39 28.64 13.21 -26.15
C ASP A 39 28.37 12.17 -25.05
N ASP A 40 27.30 11.36 -25.20
CA ASP A 40 26.95 10.28 -24.26
C ASP A 40 28.05 9.21 -24.17
N ARG A 41 28.79 8.97 -25.27
CA ARG A 41 29.89 7.99 -25.30
C ARG A 41 31.17 8.51 -24.65
N GLU A 42 31.45 9.81 -24.75
CA GLU A 42 32.57 10.42 -24.01
C GLU A 42 32.26 10.49 -22.50
N GLU A 43 31.01 10.73 -22.12
CA GLU A 43 30.56 10.74 -20.73
C GLU A 43 30.59 9.32 -20.11
N LEU A 44 30.15 8.30 -20.85
CA LEU A 44 30.28 6.89 -20.45
C LEU A 44 31.74 6.46 -20.25
N SER A 45 32.67 6.95 -21.08
CA SER A 45 34.10 6.59 -20.91
C SER A 45 34.75 7.25 -19.68
N ARG A 46 34.31 8.45 -19.28
CA ARG A 46 34.70 9.09 -18.01
C ARG A 46 34.09 8.41 -16.79
N ILE A 47 32.85 7.93 -16.88
CA ILE A 47 32.18 7.19 -15.80
C ILE A 47 32.87 5.85 -15.57
N ILE A 48 33.29 5.15 -16.63
CA ILE A 48 34.01 3.88 -16.51
C ILE A 48 35.41 4.09 -15.91
N SER A 49 36.10 5.19 -16.21
CA SER A 49 37.41 5.48 -15.60
C SER A 49 37.30 5.87 -14.12
N SER A 50 36.25 6.59 -13.70
CA SER A 50 36.03 6.95 -12.28
C SER A 50 35.55 5.77 -11.43
N SER A 51 34.80 4.83 -12.03
CA SER A 51 34.34 3.60 -11.37
C SER A 51 35.49 2.68 -10.97
N SER A 52 36.58 2.69 -11.74
CA SER A 52 37.77 1.86 -11.46
C SER A 52 38.61 2.37 -10.27
N GLU A 53 38.61 3.69 -10.02
CA GLU A 53 39.22 4.27 -8.82
C GLU A 53 38.32 4.12 -7.58
N PHE A 54 36.99 4.18 -7.74
CA PHE A 54 36.04 4.03 -6.63
C PHE A 54 36.05 2.60 -6.03
N MET A 55 36.21 1.58 -6.87
CA MET A 55 36.31 0.17 -6.43
C MET A 55 37.50 -0.12 -5.50
N LYS A 56 38.55 0.72 -5.50
CA LYS A 56 39.68 0.59 -4.56
C LYS A 56 39.39 1.20 -3.18
N ASN A 57 38.42 2.10 -3.06
CA ASN A 57 38.07 2.77 -1.80
C ASN A 57 36.88 2.11 -1.07
N SER A 58 36.05 1.32 -1.76
CA SER A 58 34.86 0.65 -1.19
C SER A 58 35.16 -0.59 -0.34
N VAL A 59 36.38 -1.14 -0.36
CA VAL A 59 36.78 -2.24 0.54
C VAL A 59 37.03 -1.75 1.98
N ALA A 60 37.18 -0.44 2.21
CA ALA A 60 37.50 0.12 3.53
C ALA A 60 36.29 0.58 4.36
N VAL A 61 35.06 0.57 3.82
CA VAL A 61 33.86 1.15 4.50
C VAL A 61 32.81 0.11 4.92
N SER A 62 33.04 -1.18 4.64
CA SER A 62 32.10 -2.28 4.93
C SER A 62 32.02 -2.70 6.42
N SER A 63 32.66 -2.00 7.36
CA SER A 63 32.74 -2.43 8.76
C SER A 63 31.88 -1.66 9.78
N THR A 64 31.03 -0.71 9.38
CA THR A 64 30.44 0.23 10.37
C THR A 64 28.91 0.25 10.49
N ILE A 65 28.11 -0.49 9.70
CA ILE A 65 26.63 -0.47 9.88
C ILE A 65 26.05 -1.87 9.89
N SER A 66 26.17 -2.51 11.05
CA SER A 66 25.26 -3.56 11.51
C SER A 66 25.06 -3.34 13.01
N ARG A 67 24.18 -2.41 13.38
CA ARG A 67 23.60 -2.38 14.74
C ARG A 67 22.53 -3.46 14.80
N VAL A 68 22.99 -4.70 14.90
CA VAL A 68 22.23 -5.80 15.48
C VAL A 68 22.21 -5.54 16.99
N PHE A 69 21.05 -5.69 17.63
CA PHE A 69 20.88 -5.54 19.06
C PHE A 69 21.98 -6.28 19.84
N SER A 70 22.82 -5.53 20.57
CA SER A 70 23.73 -6.07 21.57
C SER A 70 23.57 -5.23 22.83
N VAL A 71 22.75 -5.74 23.76
CA VAL A 71 22.67 -5.21 25.12
C VAL A 71 23.94 -5.68 25.84
N LYS A 72 24.94 -4.81 25.95
CA LYS A 72 26.09 -5.02 26.83
C LYS A 72 25.76 -4.39 28.18
N GLN A 73 25.34 -5.22 29.13
CA GLN A 73 25.20 -4.82 30.53
C GLN A 73 26.60 -4.74 31.13
N THR A 74 27.16 -3.53 31.21
CA THR A 74 28.38 -3.27 31.99
C THR A 74 27.99 -2.66 33.33
N LEU A 75 28.04 -3.46 34.39
CA LEU A 75 28.16 -2.96 35.76
C LEU A 75 29.64 -2.77 36.09
N PRO A 76 30.03 -1.68 36.79
CA PRO A 76 31.40 -1.47 37.20
C PRO A 76 31.73 -2.29 38.44
N LEU A 77 32.85 -3.03 38.40
CA LEU A 77 33.52 -3.52 39.60
C LEU A 77 34.24 -2.35 40.29
N PRO A 78 34.20 -2.28 41.63
CA PRO A 78 35.34 -1.91 42.42
C PRO A 78 35.88 -3.14 43.16
N SER A 79 37.19 -3.35 42.99
CA SER A 79 38.01 -4.23 43.82
C SER A 79 38.00 -3.79 45.28
N LEU A 80 37.91 -4.74 46.22
CA LEU A 80 38.73 -4.75 47.44
C LEU A 80 38.67 -6.12 48.15
N LEU A 81 39.86 -6.59 48.49
CA LEU A 81 40.17 -7.84 49.18
C LEU A 81 39.55 -7.93 50.59
N SER A 82 39.07 -9.12 50.97
CA SER A 82 39.42 -9.74 52.26
C SER A 82 39.03 -11.22 52.26
N ALA A 83 40.01 -12.05 52.61
CA ALA A 83 39.88 -13.48 52.76
C ALA A 83 39.04 -13.85 53.97
N THR A 84 38.15 -14.84 53.83
CA THR A 84 37.88 -15.85 54.86
C THR A 84 37.25 -17.09 54.21
N SER A 85 37.63 -18.24 54.77
CA SER A 85 37.53 -19.62 54.28
C SER A 85 36.17 -20.31 54.43
N PHE A 86 36.01 -21.40 53.67
CA PHE A 86 35.04 -22.53 53.75
C PHE A 86 33.66 -22.39 53.06
N PRO A 87 32.99 -23.50 52.72
CA PRO A 87 33.42 -24.63 51.90
C PRO A 87 32.53 -24.76 50.63
N VAL A 88 32.96 -25.60 49.68
CA VAL A 88 32.24 -25.94 48.45
C VAL A 88 30.85 -26.49 48.78
N ALA A 89 29.82 -25.68 48.58
CA ALA A 89 28.42 -26.11 48.58
C ALA A 89 27.94 -26.18 47.13
N SER A 90 27.72 -27.42 46.68
CA SER A 90 26.88 -27.86 45.57
C SER A 90 26.22 -26.74 44.75
N SER A 91 26.71 -26.55 43.54
CA SER A 91 26.00 -25.87 42.47
C SER A 91 24.64 -26.53 42.27
N LEU A 92 23.58 -25.89 42.76
CA LEU A 92 22.25 -26.09 42.20
C LEU A 92 22.36 -25.80 40.70
N PRO A 93 21.91 -26.69 39.80
CA PRO A 93 21.76 -26.30 38.42
C PRO A 93 20.72 -25.17 38.42
N ILE A 94 21.16 -23.97 38.05
CA ILE A 94 20.26 -22.93 37.58
C ILE A 94 19.46 -23.63 36.49
N SER A 95 18.19 -23.91 36.78
CA SER A 95 17.25 -24.38 35.78
C SER A 95 17.15 -23.24 34.78
N SER A 96 17.97 -23.31 33.73
CA SER A 96 17.64 -22.71 32.46
C SER A 96 16.44 -23.50 31.95
N SER A 97 15.26 -23.21 32.48
CA SER A 97 14.07 -23.27 31.64
C SER A 97 14.30 -22.24 30.55
N LEU A 98 15.08 -22.63 29.54
CA LEU A 98 14.99 -22.10 28.20
C LEU A 98 13.50 -22.14 27.90
N LEU A 99 12.85 -20.98 28.01
CA LEU A 99 11.48 -20.80 27.54
C LEU A 99 11.49 -21.35 26.12
N ALA A 100 10.82 -22.49 25.91
CA ALA A 100 10.62 -23.01 24.58
C ALA A 100 10.07 -21.85 23.74
N PRO A 101 10.57 -21.65 22.50
CA PRO A 101 10.04 -20.58 21.66
C PRO A 101 8.52 -20.76 21.60
N GLN A 102 7.79 -19.82 22.18
CA GLN A 102 6.34 -19.79 22.09
C GLN A 102 6.01 -19.78 20.61
N THR A 103 5.10 -20.64 20.15
CA THR A 103 4.67 -20.63 18.75
C THR A 103 3.24 -20.13 18.67
N TYR A 104 3.02 -19.10 17.87
CA TYR A 104 1.69 -18.55 17.62
C TYR A 104 1.07 -19.21 16.40
N ILE A 105 -0.16 -19.70 16.52
CA ILE A 105 -0.91 -20.30 15.41
C ILE A 105 -2.07 -19.39 15.03
N VAL A 106 -2.11 -18.99 13.76
CA VAL A 106 -3.25 -18.29 13.15
C VAL A 106 -3.96 -19.27 12.23
N ARG A 107 -5.16 -19.72 12.63
CA ARG A 107 -5.96 -20.65 11.82
C ARG A 107 -6.49 -19.94 10.57
N PRO A 108 -6.23 -20.47 9.36
CA PRO A 108 -6.72 -19.83 8.15
C PRO A 108 -8.24 -19.84 8.03
N ILE A 109 -8.78 -18.73 7.51
CA ILE A 109 -10.18 -18.61 7.07
C ILE A 109 -10.22 -18.13 5.61
N PRO A 110 -11.27 -18.44 4.85
CA PRO A 110 -11.44 -17.88 3.50
C PRO A 110 -11.65 -16.36 3.54
N VAL A 111 -11.04 -15.62 2.62
CA VAL A 111 -11.34 -14.19 2.42
C VAL A 111 -12.62 -14.08 1.59
N ASP A 112 -13.69 -13.52 2.15
CA ASP A 112 -14.91 -13.16 1.40
C ASP A 112 -14.65 -11.90 0.56
N LEU A 113 -14.71 -12.01 -0.76
CA LEU A 113 -14.44 -10.89 -1.67
C LEU A 113 -15.49 -9.78 -1.59
N ARG A 114 -16.67 -10.02 -1.00
CA ARG A 114 -17.69 -8.99 -0.75
C ARG A 114 -17.30 -8.02 0.36
N THR A 115 -16.30 -8.34 1.15
CA THR A 115 -15.72 -7.42 2.15
C THR A 115 -14.81 -6.38 1.51
N VAL A 116 -14.26 -6.67 0.32
CA VAL A 116 -13.35 -5.80 -0.42
C VAL A 116 -14.17 -4.87 -1.31
N VAL A 117 -13.91 -3.58 -1.23
CA VAL A 117 -14.73 -2.56 -1.90
C VAL A 117 -13.94 -1.64 -2.79
N GLY A 118 -14.57 -1.21 -3.89
CA GLY A 118 -14.10 -0.10 -4.72
C GLY A 118 -14.59 1.21 -4.12
N VAL A 119 -13.71 2.20 -4.04
CA VAL A 119 -14.00 3.50 -3.44
C VAL A 119 -13.79 4.60 -4.48
N GLN A 120 -14.75 5.49 -4.64
CA GLN A 120 -14.62 6.70 -5.45
C GLN A 120 -15.04 7.91 -4.63
N CYS A 121 -14.12 8.82 -4.38
CA CYS A 121 -14.36 10.01 -3.57
C CYS A 121 -14.38 11.25 -4.45
N ASN A 122 -15.45 12.02 -4.29
CA ASN A 122 -15.70 13.25 -5.03
C ASN A 122 -15.22 14.45 -4.21
N PHE A 123 -14.52 15.37 -4.86
CA PHE A 123 -13.98 16.58 -4.24
C PHE A 123 -14.45 17.83 -4.98
N LYS A 124 -14.42 18.96 -4.28
CA LYS A 124 -14.71 20.28 -4.86
C LYS A 124 -13.82 21.33 -4.21
N ASN A 125 -13.28 22.27 -4.99
CA ASN A 125 -12.53 23.40 -4.46
C ASN A 125 -13.38 24.68 -4.35
N GLY A 126 -12.80 25.74 -3.80
CA GLY A 126 -13.46 27.04 -3.63
C GLY A 126 -13.87 27.74 -4.94
N ARG A 127 -13.27 27.36 -6.09
CA ARG A 127 -13.66 27.85 -7.43
C ARG A 127 -14.82 27.06 -8.04
N GLY A 128 -15.19 25.93 -7.42
CA GLY A 128 -16.21 25.02 -7.92
C GLY A 128 -15.69 23.94 -8.87
N ASP A 129 -14.37 23.85 -9.08
CA ASP A 129 -13.74 22.77 -9.84
C ASP A 129 -13.99 21.43 -9.12
N LYS A 130 -14.34 20.41 -9.88
CA LYS A 130 -14.60 19.06 -9.36
C LYS A 130 -13.35 18.19 -9.48
N GLY A 131 -13.01 17.51 -8.40
CA GLY A 131 -11.94 16.53 -8.34
C GLY A 131 -12.47 15.13 -8.05
N LEU A 132 -11.73 14.11 -8.46
CA LEU A 132 -12.09 12.71 -8.27
C LEU A 132 -10.86 11.92 -7.84
N VAL A 133 -10.99 11.15 -6.76
CA VAL A 133 -9.97 10.17 -6.34
C VAL A 133 -10.60 8.80 -6.28
N ARG A 134 -9.83 7.80 -6.71
CA ARG A 134 -10.25 6.42 -6.86
C ARG A 134 -9.32 5.51 -6.07
N GLY A 135 -9.92 4.62 -5.30
CA GLY A 135 -9.24 3.74 -4.37
C GLY A 135 -10.00 2.42 -4.17
N SER A 136 -9.52 1.69 -3.18
CA SER A 136 -10.05 0.43 -2.67
C SER A 136 -10.25 0.56 -1.16
N GLY A 137 -10.91 -0.41 -0.55
CA GLY A 137 -11.09 -0.49 0.89
C GLY A 137 -11.52 -1.88 1.32
N VAL A 138 -11.72 -2.04 2.63
CA VAL A 138 -12.29 -3.24 3.23
C VAL A 138 -13.32 -2.86 4.29
N ILE A 139 -14.47 -3.51 4.29
CA ILE A 139 -15.48 -3.36 5.33
C ILE A 139 -15.01 -4.11 6.58
N VAL A 140 -15.03 -3.46 7.74
CA VAL A 140 -14.49 -3.97 9.01
C VAL A 140 -15.52 -4.03 10.16
N SER A 141 -16.78 -3.69 9.87
CA SER A 141 -17.92 -3.90 10.77
C SER A 141 -19.22 -4.13 9.99
N SER A 142 -20.17 -4.84 10.60
CA SER A 142 -21.55 -5.01 10.11
C SER A 142 -22.29 -3.68 9.99
N ASP A 143 -21.95 -2.69 10.81
CA ASP A 143 -22.48 -1.33 10.66
C ASP A 143 -21.94 -0.57 9.44
N GLY A 144 -21.03 -1.14 8.65
CA GLY A 144 -20.55 -0.55 7.40
C GLY A 144 -19.41 0.46 7.57
N HIS A 145 -18.52 0.27 8.55
CA HIS A 145 -17.24 0.96 8.58
C HIS A 145 -16.29 0.37 7.54
N ILE A 146 -15.63 1.23 6.78
CA ILE A 146 -14.71 0.86 5.70
C ILE A 146 -13.35 1.45 6.02
N LEU A 147 -12.35 0.58 6.11
CA LEU A 147 -10.95 0.95 6.21
C LEU A 147 -10.38 1.18 4.80
N THR A 148 -9.76 2.34 4.58
CA THR A 148 -9.09 2.73 3.33
C THR A 148 -7.87 3.60 3.63
N ASN A 149 -7.18 4.10 2.60
CA ASN A 149 -6.08 5.06 2.79
C ASN A 149 -6.57 6.49 3.01
N ARG A 150 -5.81 7.26 3.79
CA ARG A 150 -6.05 8.67 4.04
C ARG A 150 -5.97 9.49 2.77
N HIS A 151 -4.99 9.23 1.90
CA HIS A 151 -4.83 10.02 0.68
C HIS A 151 -5.96 9.86 -0.34
N VAL A 152 -6.86 8.90 -0.15
CA VAL A 152 -8.07 8.76 -0.98
C VAL A 152 -9.13 9.79 -0.58
N VAL A 153 -9.11 10.27 0.66
CA VAL A 153 -10.17 11.07 1.29
C VAL A 153 -9.71 12.45 1.78
N ASP A 154 -8.40 12.65 1.98
CA ASP A 154 -7.79 13.89 2.49
C ASP A 154 -6.73 14.38 1.51
N SER A 155 -7.15 15.24 0.57
CA SER A 155 -6.28 15.77 -0.48
C SER A 155 -5.22 16.74 0.04
N LYS A 156 -5.50 17.44 1.14
CA LYS A 156 -4.54 18.33 1.79
C LYS A 156 -3.40 17.54 2.40
N TRP A 157 -3.71 16.50 3.18
CA TRP A 157 -2.68 15.63 3.71
C TRP A 157 -1.92 14.91 2.61
N ALA A 158 -2.62 14.39 1.58
CA ALA A 158 -1.99 13.73 0.45
C ALA A 158 -0.96 14.63 -0.27
N ALA A 159 -1.29 15.91 -0.47
CA ALA A 159 -0.38 16.87 -1.07
C ALA A 159 0.88 17.09 -0.20
N GLY A 160 0.74 17.18 1.12
CA GLY A 160 1.88 17.29 2.03
C GLY A 160 2.73 16.03 2.11
N ALA A 161 2.10 14.85 2.21
CA ALA A 161 2.78 13.56 2.38
C ALA A 161 3.49 13.10 1.09
N TYR A 162 2.98 13.47 -0.08
CA TYR A 162 3.50 13.07 -1.39
C TYR A 162 4.02 14.24 -2.24
N GLU A 163 4.53 15.29 -1.60
CA GLU A 163 5.27 16.37 -2.26
C GLU A 163 4.51 17.02 -3.44
N GLY A 164 3.23 17.31 -3.23
CA GLY A 164 2.35 17.97 -4.20
C GLY A 164 1.67 17.03 -5.20
N GLN A 165 1.86 15.71 -5.10
CA GLN A 165 1.16 14.76 -5.96
C GLN A 165 -0.30 14.54 -5.52
N GLY A 166 -1.26 14.92 -6.36
CA GLY A 166 -2.70 14.68 -6.10
C GLY A 166 -3.58 15.77 -6.68
N LEU A 167 -4.78 15.94 -6.11
CA LEU A 167 -5.72 16.99 -6.52
C LEU A 167 -5.26 18.39 -6.08
N GLY A 168 -4.51 18.50 -4.99
CA GLY A 168 -4.10 19.77 -4.38
C GLY A 168 -4.77 20.01 -3.02
N GLU A 169 -4.24 20.98 -2.27
CA GLU A 169 -4.66 21.28 -0.90
C GLU A 169 -6.02 21.99 -0.78
N ASP A 170 -6.50 22.61 -1.86
CA ASP A 170 -7.74 23.39 -1.90
C ASP A 170 -9.00 22.57 -2.15
N TYR A 171 -8.85 21.28 -2.44
CA TYR A 171 -9.97 20.36 -2.66
C TYR A 171 -10.54 19.85 -1.34
N ILE A 172 -11.87 19.87 -1.23
CA ILE A 172 -12.60 19.40 -0.03
C ILE A 172 -13.48 18.22 -0.43
N LEU A 173 -13.39 17.14 0.35
CA LEU A 173 -14.20 15.94 0.17
C LEU A 173 -15.69 16.26 0.27
N GLN A 174 -16.46 15.79 -0.70
CA GLN A 174 -17.93 15.91 -0.74
C GLN A 174 -18.63 14.63 -0.28
N GLY A 175 -17.99 13.48 -0.47
CA GLY A 175 -18.52 12.16 -0.16
C GLY A 175 -17.90 11.11 -1.07
N CYS A 176 -18.11 9.84 -0.72
CA CYS A 176 -17.59 8.71 -1.48
C CYS A 176 -18.72 7.76 -1.91
N GLU A 177 -18.54 7.14 -3.06
CA GLU A 177 -19.36 6.07 -3.60
C GLU A 177 -18.60 4.75 -3.42
N ILE A 178 -19.30 3.75 -2.91
CA ILE A 178 -18.76 2.44 -2.55
C ILE A 178 -19.36 1.39 -3.45
N ARG A 179 -18.51 0.50 -3.96
CA ARG A 179 -18.93 -0.62 -4.79
C ARG A 179 -18.48 -1.94 -4.20
N ILE A 180 -19.40 -2.87 -4.10
CA ILE A 180 -19.14 -4.20 -3.55
C ILE A 180 -19.01 -5.22 -4.68
N PHE A 181 -18.18 -6.24 -4.45
CA PHE A 181 -18.10 -7.39 -5.34
C PHE A 181 -19.44 -8.16 -5.37
N PRO A 182 -20.04 -8.43 -6.54
CA PRO A 182 -21.41 -8.97 -6.60
C PRO A 182 -21.52 -10.49 -6.39
N SER A 183 -20.39 -11.20 -6.30
CA SER A 183 -20.37 -12.67 -6.23
C SER A 183 -19.92 -13.15 -4.84
N GLU A 184 -20.45 -14.28 -4.39
CA GLU A 184 -20.12 -14.92 -3.10
C GLU A 184 -18.77 -15.65 -3.12
N GLN A 185 -17.87 -15.27 -4.03
CA GLN A 185 -16.59 -15.93 -4.18
C GLN A 185 -15.66 -15.62 -3.00
N SER A 186 -14.93 -16.64 -2.57
CA SER A 186 -13.90 -16.53 -1.55
C SER A 186 -12.54 -16.99 -2.06
N ILE A 187 -11.49 -16.52 -1.39
CA ILE A 187 -10.09 -16.90 -1.58
C ILE A 187 -9.68 -17.80 -0.41
N SER A 188 -9.32 -19.05 -0.66
CA SER A 188 -8.77 -19.94 0.37
C SER A 188 -7.28 -19.69 0.60
N SER A 189 -6.77 -20.02 1.79
CA SER A 189 -5.34 -19.93 2.09
C SER A 189 -4.48 -20.89 1.27
N GLU A 190 -5.07 -22.00 0.80
CA GLU A 190 -4.38 -23.03 0.01
C GLU A 190 -4.36 -22.73 -1.48
N ASP A 191 -5.27 -21.88 -1.96
CA ASP A 191 -5.35 -21.46 -3.34
C ASP A 191 -4.05 -20.78 -3.74
N ARG A 192 -3.40 -21.23 -4.81
CA ARG A 192 -2.18 -20.63 -5.38
C ARG A 192 -2.49 -20.11 -6.78
N TYR A 193 -1.69 -19.13 -7.24
CA TYR A 193 -1.72 -18.49 -8.57
C TYR A 193 -2.71 -17.31 -8.67
N PRO A 194 -2.44 -16.31 -9.54
CA PRO A 194 -3.27 -15.11 -9.58
C PRO A 194 -4.72 -15.51 -9.84
N TYR A 195 -5.61 -15.00 -9.01
CA TYR A 195 -7.03 -15.20 -9.23
C TYR A 195 -7.42 -14.56 -10.57
N PRO A 196 -8.45 -15.08 -11.25
CA PRO A 196 -9.07 -14.38 -12.36
C PRO A 196 -9.39 -12.96 -11.91
N PHE A 197 -9.08 -11.99 -12.76
CA PHE A 197 -9.54 -10.64 -12.53
C PHE A 197 -11.05 -10.60 -12.69
N PHE A 198 -11.72 -9.75 -11.91
CA PHE A 198 -13.15 -9.57 -12.07
C PHE A 198 -13.42 -8.15 -12.53
N ASP A 199 -13.87 -8.04 -13.77
CA ASP A 199 -14.43 -6.79 -14.24
C ASP A 199 -15.76 -6.56 -13.53
N LEU A 200 -15.93 -5.37 -12.97
CA LEU A 200 -17.22 -4.94 -12.48
C LEU A 200 -18.16 -4.52 -13.62
N ASN A 201 -17.93 -4.98 -14.87
CA ASN A 201 -18.66 -4.54 -16.06
C ASN A 201 -20.18 -4.51 -15.81
N ALA A 202 -20.78 -3.34 -16.06
CA ALA A 202 -22.18 -3.10 -15.77
C ALA A 202 -23.08 -3.83 -16.77
N VAL A 203 -24.07 -4.56 -16.25
CA VAL A 203 -25.38 -4.64 -16.90
C VAL A 203 -26.01 -3.26 -16.69
N SER A 204 -25.91 -2.40 -17.70
CA SER A 204 -26.50 -1.05 -17.82
C SER A 204 -26.99 -0.35 -16.53
N GLY A 205 -26.29 0.71 -16.10
CA GLY A 205 -26.93 1.85 -15.40
C GLY A 205 -26.68 2.03 -13.89
N PHE A 206 -26.05 1.10 -13.18
CA PHE A 206 -25.91 1.22 -11.71
C PHE A 206 -24.44 1.20 -11.28
N GLN A 207 -23.89 2.38 -10.99
CA GLN A 207 -22.44 2.57 -10.85
C GLN A 207 -21.89 2.33 -9.45
N PHE A 208 -22.70 2.33 -8.38
CA PHE A 208 -22.24 2.06 -7.00
C PHE A 208 -23.35 1.41 -6.16
N ASP A 209 -22.97 0.85 -5.01
CA ASP A 209 -23.83 0.14 -4.06
C ASP A 209 -24.28 1.06 -2.93
N PHE A 210 -23.35 1.83 -2.36
CA PHE A 210 -23.60 2.69 -1.21
C PHE A 210 -22.93 4.06 -1.34
N ASN A 211 -23.52 5.06 -0.68
CA ASN A 211 -22.84 6.30 -0.34
C ASN A 211 -22.12 6.13 1.00
N ALA A 212 -20.97 6.75 1.15
CA ALA A 212 -20.23 6.80 2.39
C ALA A 212 -19.68 8.22 2.66
N ARG A 213 -19.55 8.53 3.95
CA ARG A 213 -18.91 9.77 4.43
C ARG A 213 -17.64 9.43 5.19
N LEU A 214 -16.74 10.41 5.28
CA LEU A 214 -15.59 10.32 6.18
C LEU A 214 -16.10 10.29 7.63
N GLU A 215 -15.67 9.27 8.38
CA GLU A 215 -15.97 9.11 9.79
C GLU A 215 -14.76 9.47 10.65
N HIS A 216 -13.57 9.02 10.24
CA HIS A 216 -12.36 9.20 11.02
C HIS A 216 -11.11 9.41 10.15
N LEU A 217 -10.23 10.31 10.64
CA LEU A 217 -8.86 10.49 10.18
C LEU A 217 -7.91 10.29 11.37
N PRO A 218 -6.70 9.76 11.14
CA PRO A 218 -5.72 9.52 12.19
C PRO A 218 -5.41 10.75 13.02
N GLU A 219 -5.23 10.55 14.33
CA GLU A 219 -4.73 11.60 15.18
C GLU A 219 -3.24 11.83 14.95
N GLU A 220 -2.89 13.08 14.65
CA GLU A 220 -1.52 13.49 14.30
C GLU A 220 -0.65 13.86 15.53
N LYS A 221 -1.27 14.01 16.71
CA LYS A 221 -0.60 14.50 17.92
C LYS A 221 0.42 13.50 18.43
N GLY A 222 1.67 13.95 18.62
CA GLY A 222 2.75 13.16 19.19
C GLY A 222 3.37 12.16 18.23
N LEU A 223 3.01 12.19 16.95
CA LEU A 223 3.69 11.44 15.91
C LEU A 223 4.97 12.15 15.50
N SER A 224 6.00 11.38 15.12
CA SER A 224 7.14 11.93 14.39
C SER A 224 6.72 12.41 12.99
N GLU A 225 7.59 13.16 12.30
CA GLU A 225 7.35 13.53 10.89
C GLU A 225 7.24 12.29 9.98
N THR A 226 8.08 11.27 10.22
CA THR A 226 8.09 10.02 9.48
C THR A 226 6.78 9.27 9.68
N GLU A 227 6.31 9.16 10.93
CA GLU A 227 5.06 8.49 11.29
C GLU A 227 3.86 9.22 10.70
N LEU A 228 3.82 10.55 10.81
CA LEU A 228 2.75 11.37 10.26
C LEU A 228 2.60 11.20 8.74
N LYS A 229 3.72 11.12 8.00
CA LYS A 229 3.71 10.90 6.54
C LYS A 229 3.33 9.48 6.14
N ARG A 230 3.48 8.50 7.03
CA ARG A 230 3.29 7.07 6.74
C ARG A 230 2.02 6.46 7.34
N LEU A 231 1.37 7.14 8.28
CA LEU A 231 0.11 6.73 8.87
C LEU A 231 -1.05 7.09 7.92
N ASP A 232 -1.11 6.35 6.82
CA ASP A 232 -2.01 6.58 5.69
C ASP A 232 -3.25 5.70 5.79
N TYR A 233 -4.15 6.00 6.73
CA TYR A 233 -5.43 5.31 6.83
C TYR A 233 -6.58 6.29 7.08
N ALA A 234 -7.80 5.88 6.75
CA ALA A 234 -9.02 6.57 7.11
C ALA A 234 -10.16 5.57 7.28
N ILE A 235 -11.18 5.97 8.04
CA ILE A 235 -12.43 5.23 8.18
C ILE A 235 -13.54 6.00 7.46
N LEU A 236 -14.19 5.34 6.51
CA LEU A 236 -15.45 5.79 5.94
C LEU A 236 -16.61 5.05 6.62
N LYS A 237 -17.77 5.69 6.66
CA LYS A 237 -19.03 5.10 7.13
C LYS A 237 -20.05 5.08 6.01
N ILE A 238 -20.58 3.89 5.70
CA ILE A 238 -21.75 3.75 4.83
C ILE A 238 -22.92 4.53 5.44
N THR A 239 -23.57 5.33 4.59
CA THR A 239 -24.68 6.23 4.99
C THR A 239 -25.99 5.76 4.39
N ASP A 240 -26.01 5.54 3.07
CA ASP A 240 -27.22 5.19 2.33
C ASP A 240 -26.90 4.16 1.25
N LYS A 241 -27.86 3.26 0.98
CA LYS A 241 -27.83 2.42 -0.22
C LYS A 241 -28.27 3.21 -1.45
N ASN A 242 -27.75 2.86 -2.61
CA ASN A 242 -28.13 3.49 -3.87
C ASN A 242 -29.60 3.19 -4.20
N PRO A 243 -30.51 4.20 -4.19
CA PRO A 243 -31.94 3.97 -4.42
C PRO A 243 -32.27 3.59 -5.87
N SER A 244 -31.34 3.83 -6.80
CA SER A 244 -31.48 3.39 -8.18
C SER A 244 -31.18 1.89 -8.32
N LYS A 245 -30.30 1.34 -7.48
CA LYS A 245 -29.89 -0.08 -7.50
C LYS A 245 -30.76 -0.96 -6.60
N TYR A 246 -31.20 -0.43 -5.47
CA TYR A 246 -31.94 -1.16 -4.44
C TYR A 246 -33.26 -0.49 -4.13
N PHE A 247 -34.32 -1.27 -3.93
CA PHE A 247 -35.57 -0.74 -3.42
C PHE A 247 -35.42 -0.30 -1.96
N SER A 248 -36.22 0.67 -1.52
CA SER A 248 -36.17 1.21 -0.15
C SER A 248 -36.32 0.14 0.94
N LYS A 249 -37.09 -0.93 0.68
CA LYS A 249 -37.31 -2.06 1.59
C LYS A 249 -36.24 -3.15 1.57
N ASP A 250 -35.33 -3.15 0.60
CA ASP A 250 -34.33 -4.20 0.47
C ASP A 250 -33.31 -4.13 1.62
N ILE A 251 -33.08 -5.25 2.29
CA ILE A 251 -31.97 -5.37 3.25
C ILE A 251 -30.77 -5.85 2.44
N VAL A 252 -29.75 -5.01 2.29
CA VAL A 252 -28.51 -5.37 1.61
C VAL A 252 -27.50 -5.79 2.68
N PRO A 253 -27.08 -7.07 2.73
CA PRO A 253 -26.14 -7.54 3.73
C PRO A 253 -24.79 -6.81 3.64
N ILE A 254 -24.25 -6.41 4.78
CA ILE A 254 -22.91 -5.82 4.91
C ILE A 254 -21.97 -6.90 5.43
N HIS A 255 -21.14 -7.42 4.54
CA HIS A 255 -20.09 -8.38 4.86
C HIS A 255 -18.87 -7.61 5.38
N HIS A 256 -18.26 -8.09 6.47
CA HIS A 256 -17.05 -7.48 7.03
C HIS A 256 -15.92 -8.50 7.18
N ALA A 257 -14.70 -8.02 7.15
CA ALA A 257 -13.49 -8.82 7.29
C ALA A 257 -12.93 -8.72 8.71
N PRO A 258 -12.45 -9.84 9.29
CA PRO A 258 -11.81 -9.83 10.59
C PRO A 258 -10.39 -9.28 10.52
N LEU A 259 -9.95 -8.66 11.61
CA LEU A 259 -8.61 -8.10 11.77
C LEU A 259 -7.71 -9.07 12.55
N LEU A 260 -6.43 -9.08 12.22
CA LEU A 260 -5.42 -9.81 12.98
C LEU A 260 -4.46 -8.82 13.64
N LEU A 261 -4.61 -8.65 14.96
CA LEU A 261 -3.71 -7.82 15.75
C LEU A 261 -2.56 -8.66 16.26
N MET A 262 -1.34 -8.20 15.97
CA MET A 262 -0.11 -8.86 16.36
C MET A 262 0.77 -7.91 17.16
N SER A 263 1.40 -8.44 18.22
CA SER A 263 2.51 -7.79 18.91
C SER A 263 3.77 -7.82 18.04
N SER A 264 4.74 -6.96 18.35
CA SER A 264 6.05 -6.96 17.69
C SER A 264 6.75 -8.33 17.75
N GLU A 265 6.60 -9.06 18.86
CA GLU A 265 7.12 -10.42 19.00
C GLU A 265 6.42 -11.42 18.05
N GLN A 266 5.08 -11.40 18.02
CA GLN A 266 4.28 -12.27 17.16
C GLN A 266 4.61 -12.05 15.68
N VAL A 267 4.77 -10.79 15.30
CA VAL A 267 5.17 -10.36 13.96
C VAL A 267 6.56 -10.89 13.59
N LEU A 268 7.54 -10.83 14.51
CA LEU A 268 8.87 -11.38 14.28
C LEU A 268 8.85 -12.91 14.10
N GLN A 269 7.92 -13.61 14.77
CA GLN A 269 7.78 -15.06 14.66
C GLN A 269 7.03 -15.52 13.42
N ILE A 270 5.95 -14.82 13.05
CA ILE A 270 5.30 -15.00 11.74
C ILE A 270 6.35 -14.76 10.67
N GLY A 271 7.20 -13.75 10.86
CA GLY A 271 8.47 -13.61 10.17
C GLY A 271 8.32 -13.21 8.71
N LYS A 272 9.46 -12.85 8.14
CA LYS A 272 9.63 -12.60 6.71
C LYS A 272 9.39 -13.89 5.93
N GLY A 273 8.96 -13.77 4.67
CA GLY A 273 8.76 -14.91 3.78
C GLY A 273 7.35 -15.52 3.82
N LYS A 274 6.43 -14.96 4.62
CA LYS A 274 5.04 -15.43 4.64
C LYS A 274 4.24 -14.88 3.47
N ARG A 275 3.38 -15.72 2.90
CA ARG A 275 2.45 -15.34 1.85
C ARG A 275 1.34 -14.47 2.43
N VAL A 276 1.04 -13.40 1.73
CA VAL A 276 -0.12 -12.54 1.94
C VAL A 276 -0.89 -12.39 0.64
N VAL A 277 -2.17 -12.07 0.72
CA VAL A 277 -3.03 -11.84 -0.44
C VAL A 277 -3.56 -10.42 -0.40
N ILE A 278 -3.50 -9.72 -1.53
CA ILE A 278 -3.89 -8.31 -1.64
C ILE A 278 -4.95 -8.20 -2.74
N PRO A 279 -6.25 -8.44 -2.45
CA PRO A 279 -7.34 -8.12 -3.35
C PRO A 279 -7.62 -6.61 -3.33
N GLY A 280 -7.89 -6.03 -4.50
CA GLY A 280 -8.25 -4.63 -4.59
C GLY A 280 -8.62 -4.21 -6.00
N TYR A 281 -9.30 -3.08 -6.12
CA TYR A 281 -9.79 -2.58 -7.39
C TYR A 281 -8.76 -1.71 -8.08
N ALA A 282 -8.53 -1.95 -9.36
CA ALA A 282 -7.71 -1.10 -10.21
C ALA A 282 -8.58 -0.57 -11.37
N TYR A 283 -8.57 0.73 -11.62
CA TYR A 283 -9.16 1.27 -12.85
C TYR A 283 -8.14 1.30 -13.99
N GLN A 284 -6.87 1.60 -13.69
CA GLN A 284 -5.87 1.76 -14.74
C GLN A 284 -5.61 0.46 -15.53
N ALA A 285 -5.94 -0.70 -14.96
CA ALA A 285 -5.86 -1.99 -15.64
C ALA A 285 -6.89 -2.15 -16.78
N THR A 286 -7.92 -1.30 -16.85
CA THR A 286 -8.98 -1.31 -17.87
C THR A 286 -8.99 -0.03 -18.73
N GLY A 287 -8.13 0.95 -18.44
CA GLY A 287 -8.04 2.27 -19.10
C GLY A 287 -8.53 3.41 -18.19
N ASP A 288 -8.60 4.65 -18.69
CA ASP A 288 -9.17 5.80 -17.94
C ASP A 288 -10.72 5.73 -17.82
N GLY A 289 -11.23 4.52 -17.66
CA GLY A 289 -12.64 4.18 -17.60
C GLY A 289 -13.38 4.81 -16.43
N ALA A 290 -14.71 4.73 -16.50
CA ALA A 290 -15.58 5.17 -15.43
C ALA A 290 -15.46 4.24 -14.20
N PHE A 291 -16.04 4.64 -13.07
CA PHE A 291 -16.13 3.79 -11.86
C PHE A 291 -16.74 2.40 -12.13
N SER A 292 -17.51 2.29 -13.22
CA SER A 292 -18.05 1.03 -13.73
C SER A 292 -16.98 0.01 -14.12
N ASP A 293 -15.79 0.48 -14.48
CA ASP A 293 -14.76 -0.27 -15.20
C ASP A 293 -13.64 -0.75 -14.25
N TYR A 294 -13.85 -0.61 -12.94
CA TYR A 294 -12.97 -1.20 -11.94
C TYR A 294 -12.84 -2.71 -12.14
N ARG A 295 -11.60 -3.16 -12.06
CA ARG A 295 -11.22 -4.56 -12.10
C ARG A 295 -10.71 -4.96 -10.72
N LEU A 296 -11.39 -5.91 -10.07
CA LEU A 296 -10.86 -6.55 -8.88
C LEU A 296 -9.68 -7.41 -9.28
N LEU A 297 -8.50 -7.06 -8.76
CA LEU A 297 -7.25 -7.76 -8.97
C LEU A 297 -6.80 -8.35 -7.64
N THR A 298 -6.69 -9.68 -7.60
CA THR A 298 -6.11 -10.37 -6.45
C THR A 298 -4.68 -10.79 -6.76
N LYS A 299 -3.76 -10.44 -5.87
CA LYS A 299 -2.34 -10.76 -6.04
C LYS A 299 -1.76 -11.35 -4.77
N ASP A 300 -0.93 -12.36 -4.96
CA ASP A 300 -0.08 -12.91 -3.92
C ASP A 300 1.16 -12.03 -3.78
N ALA A 301 1.55 -11.79 -2.53
CA ALA A 301 2.83 -11.18 -2.21
C ALA A 301 3.49 -11.92 -1.05
N ILE A 302 4.76 -11.65 -0.85
CA ILE A 302 5.54 -12.17 0.27
C ILE A 302 5.85 -11.01 1.20
N LEU A 303 5.53 -11.17 2.49
CA LEU A 303 5.88 -10.22 3.53
C LEU A 303 7.40 -10.21 3.70
N SER A 304 8.03 -9.07 3.43
CA SER A 304 9.48 -8.98 3.31
C SER A 304 10.14 -8.29 4.48
N GLU A 305 9.55 -7.20 4.93
CA GLU A 305 10.04 -6.42 6.05
C GLU A 305 8.87 -5.89 6.88
N ILE A 306 9.13 -5.71 8.16
CA ILE A 306 8.17 -5.16 9.11
C ILE A 306 8.94 -4.22 10.01
N TYR A 307 8.50 -2.96 10.08
CA TYR A 307 9.18 -1.90 10.79
C TYR A 307 8.30 -1.36 11.90
N ALA A 308 8.90 -1.07 13.05
CA ALA A 308 8.31 -0.21 14.05
C ALA A 308 8.39 1.28 13.61
N GLY A 309 7.65 2.14 14.30
CA GLY A 309 7.76 3.59 14.16
C GLY A 309 9.04 4.13 14.82
N ASP A 310 9.31 5.42 14.61
CA ASP A 310 10.42 6.16 15.22
C ASP A 310 9.96 7.13 16.33
N GLY A 311 8.69 7.06 16.73
CA GLY A 311 8.09 7.86 17.79
C GLY A 311 6.99 7.09 18.52
N ALA A 312 5.72 7.44 18.25
CA ALA A 312 4.57 6.87 18.94
C ALA A 312 4.39 5.35 18.72
N PHE A 313 4.95 4.80 17.65
CA PHE A 313 4.83 3.37 17.30
C PHE A 313 6.14 2.60 17.45
N GLN A 314 7.08 3.06 18.29
CA GLN A 314 8.39 2.42 18.48
C GLN A 314 8.32 0.94 18.92
N ASP A 315 7.23 0.52 19.58
CA ASP A 315 7.06 -0.83 20.15
C ASP A 315 5.99 -1.65 19.40
N ILE A 316 5.39 -1.09 18.33
CA ILE A 316 4.26 -1.68 17.60
C ILE A 316 4.67 -1.83 16.13
N PRO A 317 4.27 -2.93 15.43
CA PRO A 317 4.44 -3.01 13.99
C PRO A 317 3.76 -1.82 13.33
N PHE A 318 4.49 -1.01 12.58
CA PHE A 318 4.01 0.24 11.98
C PHE A 318 3.90 0.14 10.47
N ILE A 319 4.94 -0.37 9.81
CA ILE A 319 4.99 -0.53 8.35
C ILE A 319 5.21 -1.98 7.99
N LEU A 320 4.48 -2.44 6.97
CA LEU A 320 4.72 -3.70 6.28
C LEU A 320 5.29 -3.39 4.89
N GLU A 321 6.29 -4.17 4.46
CA GLU A 321 6.75 -4.20 3.07
C GLU A 321 6.51 -5.60 2.48
N THR A 322 6.31 -5.65 1.16
CA THR A 322 6.10 -6.90 0.44
C THR A 322 6.98 -7.00 -0.81
N ASP A 323 7.64 -8.14 -1.03
CA ASP A 323 8.65 -8.35 -2.09
C ASP A 323 8.07 -8.49 -3.51
N VAL A 324 6.76 -8.66 -3.61
CA VAL A 324 6.06 -8.52 -4.87
C VAL A 324 5.20 -7.28 -4.72
N LEU A 325 5.72 -6.12 -5.14
CA LEU A 325 4.88 -4.93 -5.27
C LEU A 325 3.63 -5.37 -6.05
N PRO A 326 2.42 -5.17 -5.53
CA PRO A 326 1.26 -5.43 -6.35
C PRO A 326 1.38 -4.52 -7.58
N ASP A 327 0.78 -4.93 -8.69
CA ASP A 327 0.84 -4.10 -9.89
C ASP A 327 0.31 -2.72 -9.48
N ALA A 328 1.18 -1.71 -9.49
CA ALA A 328 0.92 -0.39 -8.89
C ALA A 328 -0.01 0.42 -9.79
N TYR A 329 -1.12 -0.20 -10.18
CA TYR A 329 -2.19 0.41 -10.92
C TYR A 329 -2.95 1.37 -10.01
N SER A 330 -3.26 2.53 -10.55
CA SER A 330 -4.12 3.49 -9.88
C SER A 330 -5.48 2.87 -9.56
N GLY A 331 -6.02 3.21 -8.39
CA GLY A 331 -7.21 2.59 -7.78
C GLY A 331 -6.90 1.59 -6.66
N ARG A 332 -5.69 1.02 -6.63
CA ARG A 332 -5.34 0.03 -5.60
C ARG A 332 -5.10 0.61 -4.22
N SER A 333 -4.93 1.91 -4.09
CA SER A 333 -4.84 2.62 -2.81
C SER A 333 -6.00 2.24 -1.90
N GLY A 334 -5.71 1.56 -0.81
CA GLY A 334 -6.65 1.13 0.21
C GLY A 334 -6.96 -0.37 0.14
N SER A 335 -6.29 -1.12 -0.74
CA SER A 335 -6.48 -2.58 -0.82
C SER A 335 -6.11 -3.23 0.53
N PRO A 336 -6.95 -4.08 1.11
CA PRO A 336 -6.56 -4.83 2.30
C PRO A 336 -5.42 -5.81 2.02
N ILE A 337 -4.57 -6.02 3.01
CA ILE A 337 -3.53 -7.05 3.01
C ILE A 337 -3.98 -8.16 3.94
N PHE A 338 -4.23 -9.35 3.40
CA PHE A 338 -4.69 -10.51 4.15
C PHE A 338 -3.56 -11.48 4.45
N TYR A 339 -3.45 -11.91 5.71
CA TYR A 339 -2.68 -13.07 6.13
C TYR A 339 -3.63 -14.09 6.75
N ASN A 340 -3.65 -15.32 6.21
CA ASN A 340 -4.54 -16.39 6.67
C ASN A 340 -6.03 -16.00 6.75
N GLY A 341 -6.47 -15.06 5.91
CA GLY A 341 -7.86 -14.59 5.88
C GLY A 341 -8.16 -13.36 6.74
N TYR A 342 -7.21 -12.88 7.52
CA TYR A 342 -7.37 -11.70 8.38
C TYR A 342 -6.62 -10.50 7.83
N VAL A 343 -7.20 -9.31 7.98
CA VAL A 343 -6.56 -8.05 7.57
C VAL A 343 -5.40 -7.74 8.52
N ILE A 344 -4.21 -7.55 7.96
CA ILE A 344 -2.99 -7.17 8.69
C ILE A 344 -2.46 -5.79 8.32
N GLY A 345 -3.01 -5.15 7.28
CA GLY A 345 -2.61 -3.82 6.86
C GLY A 345 -3.39 -3.33 5.63
N VAL A 346 -3.08 -2.10 5.22
CA VAL A 346 -3.74 -1.40 4.11
C VAL A 346 -2.69 -0.97 3.09
N PHE A 347 -2.94 -1.32 1.83
CA PHE A 347 -2.01 -1.10 0.74
C PHE A 347 -2.07 0.35 0.22
N GLN A 348 -0.99 1.12 0.36
CA GLN A 348 -0.93 2.55 0.01
C GLN A 348 -0.90 2.82 -1.50
N SER A 349 -0.42 1.88 -2.33
CA SER A 349 -0.25 2.06 -3.77
C SER A 349 0.58 3.27 -4.23
N ARG A 350 1.17 4.03 -3.31
CA ARG A 350 2.05 5.15 -3.57
C ARG A 350 3.41 4.87 -2.95
N ILE A 351 4.45 5.24 -3.69
CA ILE A 351 5.82 5.14 -3.24
C ILE A 351 6.15 6.45 -2.54
N ILE A 352 6.54 6.39 -1.28
CA ILE A 352 7.21 7.52 -0.62
C ILE A 352 8.67 7.44 -1.06
N PRO A 353 9.18 8.35 -1.89
CA PRO A 353 10.56 8.30 -2.35
C PRO A 353 11.50 8.35 -1.14
N LYS A 354 12.40 7.35 -1.01
CA LYS A 354 13.55 7.47 -0.12
C LYS A 354 14.60 8.31 -0.85
N PRO A 355 15.18 9.36 -0.23
CA PRO A 355 16.27 10.08 -0.86
C PRO A 355 17.44 9.11 -1.15
N ASN A 356 17.92 9.11 -2.40
CA ASN A 356 19.11 8.39 -2.87
C ASN A 356 19.07 6.85 -2.91
N VAL A 357 17.91 6.21 -3.07
CA VAL A 357 17.83 4.75 -3.28
C VAL A 357 17.05 4.41 -4.55
N SER A 358 17.62 3.55 -5.41
CA SER A 358 16.99 3.07 -6.66
C SER A 358 16.00 1.91 -6.47
N GLU A 359 15.78 1.47 -5.22
CA GLU A 359 14.84 0.41 -4.89
C GLU A 359 13.49 0.98 -4.48
N TYR A 360 12.47 0.72 -5.30
CA TYR A 360 11.09 1.08 -5.06
C TYR A 360 10.48 0.08 -4.08
N LYS A 361 10.21 0.50 -2.84
CA LYS A 361 9.51 -0.33 -1.85
C LYS A 361 8.20 0.35 -1.45
N GLY A 362 7.09 -0.36 -1.63
CA GLY A 362 5.77 0.10 -1.21
C GLY A 362 5.64 -0.06 0.29
N ASN A 363 5.47 1.05 1.00
CA ASN A 363 5.20 1.04 2.44
C ASN A 363 3.70 0.83 2.64
N GLN A 364 3.31 -0.07 3.54
CA GLN A 364 1.91 -0.33 3.87
C GLN A 364 1.68 -0.02 5.35
N THR A 365 0.57 0.62 5.70
CA THR A 365 0.25 0.87 7.12
C THR A 365 -0.27 -0.44 7.73
N SER A 366 0.32 -0.86 8.84
CA SER A 366 -0.09 -2.08 9.55
C SER A 366 -1.43 -1.88 10.26
N ILE A 367 -2.18 -2.97 10.48
CA ILE A 367 -3.41 -2.92 11.26
C ILE A 367 -3.16 -2.65 12.74
N SER A 368 -2.02 -3.11 13.28
CA SER A 368 -1.65 -2.86 14.68
C SER A 368 -1.47 -1.36 14.93
N ALA A 369 -0.82 -0.62 14.04
CA ALA A 369 -0.67 0.83 14.18
C ALA A 369 -2.00 1.58 14.06
N ILE A 370 -2.88 1.13 13.14
CA ILE A 370 -4.23 1.70 12.98
C ILE A 370 -5.03 1.50 14.27
N TYR A 371 -5.04 0.27 14.79
CA TYR A 371 -5.77 -0.08 16.01
C TYR A 371 -5.26 0.71 17.23
N GLU A 372 -3.95 0.79 17.41
CA GLU A 372 -3.34 1.52 18.54
C GLU A 372 -3.56 3.03 18.44
N ASN A 373 -3.53 3.61 17.22
CA ASN A 373 -3.85 5.03 17.02
C ASN A 373 -5.32 5.35 17.37
N LEU A 374 -6.25 4.43 17.06
CA LEU A 374 -7.67 4.57 17.39
C LEU A 374 -7.96 4.35 18.89
N SER A 375 -7.38 3.30 19.48
CA SER A 375 -7.64 2.89 20.88
C SER A 375 -6.95 3.78 21.90
N GLY A 376 -5.72 4.24 21.65
CA GLY A 376 -4.94 4.96 22.65
C GLY A 376 -5.40 6.38 22.97
N LYS A 377 -6.40 6.93 22.23
CA LYS A 377 -6.71 8.37 22.29
C LYS A 377 -8.19 8.77 22.10
N LEU A 378 -9.05 7.87 21.64
CA LEU A 378 -10.49 7.95 21.93
C LEU A 378 -10.67 7.32 23.31
N GLU A 379 -11.48 7.92 24.19
CA GLU A 379 -11.76 7.38 25.54
C GLU A 379 -12.43 6.00 25.47
N ASP A 380 -11.63 4.96 25.22
CA ASP A 380 -11.94 3.53 25.19
C ASP A 380 -13.24 3.17 24.44
N ASP A 381 -13.13 2.87 23.13
CA ASP A 381 -13.63 1.60 22.59
C ASP A 381 -13.44 1.56 21.06
N THR A 382 -12.47 0.81 20.53
CA THR A 382 -12.41 0.58 19.07
C THR A 382 -13.53 -0.31 18.55
N SER A 383 -14.33 -0.95 19.43
CA SER A 383 -15.40 -1.87 19.05
C SER A 383 -16.49 -1.20 18.20
N PHE A 384 -16.67 0.13 18.31
CA PHE A 384 -17.61 0.83 17.43
C PHE A 384 -17.15 0.81 15.96
N VAL A 385 -15.85 0.65 15.69
CA VAL A 385 -15.28 0.57 14.33
C VAL A 385 -14.98 -0.87 13.92
N PHE A 386 -14.39 -1.67 14.81
CA PHE A 386 -13.90 -3.01 14.51
C PHE A 386 -14.68 -4.05 15.28
N GLU A 387 -15.43 -4.87 14.55
CA GLU A 387 -16.28 -5.90 15.14
C GLU A 387 -15.50 -7.18 15.44
N ASP A 388 -14.77 -7.69 14.44
CA ASP A 388 -14.04 -8.95 14.54
C ASP A 388 -12.54 -8.70 14.67
N VAL A 389 -12.01 -8.90 15.88
CA VAL A 389 -10.58 -8.72 16.19
C VAL A 389 -10.00 -10.02 16.75
N TYR A 390 -9.06 -10.62 16.02
CA TYR A 390 -8.34 -11.80 16.45
C TYR A 390 -6.93 -11.45 16.96
N ARG A 391 -6.59 -11.97 18.14
CA ARG A 391 -5.24 -11.92 18.72
C ARG A 391 -4.71 -13.35 18.81
N PRO A 392 -3.53 -13.67 18.24
CA PRO A 392 -2.99 -15.02 18.27
C PRO A 392 -2.81 -15.54 19.69
N GLU A 393 -3.26 -16.77 19.94
CA GLU A 393 -3.05 -17.47 21.21
C GLU A 393 -1.62 -18.04 21.29
N VAL A 394 -1.05 -18.02 22.50
CA VAL A 394 0.22 -18.68 22.82
C VAL A 394 -0.05 -20.17 23.02
N GLN A 395 0.66 -21.05 22.31
CA GLN A 395 0.76 -22.46 22.69
C GLN A 395 2.03 -22.69 23.51
N HIS A 396 1.87 -23.38 24.65
CA HIS A 396 2.92 -23.78 25.58
C HIS A 396 3.53 -25.13 25.25
#